data_AF-A0A7V9ATX4-F1
#
_entry.id   AF-A0A7V9ATX4-F1
#
_cell.length_a   1.000
_cell.length_b   1.000
_cell.length_c   1.000
_cell.angle_alpha   90.00
_cell.angle_beta   90.00
_cell.angle_gamma   90.00
#
_symmetry.space_group_name_H-M   'P 1'
#
loop_
_entity.id
_entity.type
_entity.pdbx_description
1 polymer ?
#
loop_
_entity_poly.entity_id
_entity_poly.type
_entity_poly.pdbx_seq_one_letter_code
_entity_poly.pdbx_strand_id
1 'polypeptide(L)'
;ATGAIVLDIGTGTGIVPRTLGARVRQLAGVIGCDRSAGMLSLSRATRPPLRVLAAEATALPFRHSIFDVRIAGTLVRRFVVLPHGRRQGPIRRK
;
A
#
# COMPACT_ATOMS: atom_id res chain seq x y z
N ALA A 1 2.63 -6.06 -18.05
CA ALA A 1 2.58 -7.10 -17.00
C ALA A 1 1.65 -6.61 -15.90
N THR A 2 0.55 -7.31 -15.66
CA THR A 2 -0.48 -6.93 -14.67
C THR A 2 -0.08 -7.47 -13.30
N GLY A 3 0.76 -6.73 -12.57
CA GLY A 3 1.05 -7.00 -11.17
C GLY A 3 0.37 -5.97 -10.27
N ALA A 4 -0.05 -6.39 -9.06
CA ALA A 4 -0.76 -5.49 -8.14
C ALA A 4 0.21 -4.52 -7.45
N ILE A 5 -0.23 -3.28 -7.23
CA ILE A 5 0.48 -2.26 -6.43
C ILE A 5 -0.19 -2.15 -5.06
N VAL A 6 0.61 -2.29 -4.00
CA VAL A 6 0.13 -2.27 -2.61
C VAL A 6 0.60 -1.01 -1.90
N LEU A 7 -0.31 -0.36 -1.17
CA LEU A 7 0.02 0.68 -0.19
C LEU A 7 -0.19 0.15 1.23
N ASP A 8 0.86 0.14 2.04
CA ASP A 8 0.80 -0.22 3.46
C ASP A 8 0.84 1.03 4.34
N ILE A 9 -0.30 1.40 4.93
CA ILE A 9 -0.51 2.58 5.77
C ILE A 9 -0.23 2.23 7.24
N GLY A 10 0.50 3.08 7.95
CA GLY A 10 1.03 2.73 9.27
C GLY A 10 2.11 1.66 9.17
N THR A 11 2.97 1.75 8.14
CA THR A 11 3.98 0.72 7.85
C THR A 11 5.05 0.59 8.93
N GLY A 12 5.20 1.61 9.79
CA GLY A 12 6.26 1.69 10.77
C GLY A 12 7.63 1.51 10.13
N THR A 13 8.36 0.48 10.57
CA THR A 13 9.71 0.16 10.08
C THR A 13 9.72 -0.67 8.78
N GLY A 14 8.56 -0.95 8.19
CA GLY A 14 8.47 -1.59 6.89
C GLY A 14 8.59 -3.11 6.89
N ILE A 15 8.16 -3.80 7.95
CA ILE A 15 8.18 -5.28 8.02
C ILE A 15 7.18 -5.90 7.01
N VAL A 16 5.95 -5.38 6.96
CA VAL A 16 4.90 -5.91 6.08
C VAL A 16 5.27 -5.74 4.60
N PRO A 17 5.68 -4.55 4.12
CA PRO A 17 6.04 -4.36 2.72
C PRO A 17 7.22 -5.19 2.27
N ARG A 18 8.25 -5.32 3.13
CA ARG A 18 9.41 -6.18 2.86
C ARG A 18 8.96 -7.62 2.68
N THR A 19 8.12 -8.11 3.58
CA THR A 19 7.64 -9.49 3.56
C THR A 19 6.81 -9.75 2.31
N LEU A 20 5.93 -8.82 1.92
CA LEU A 20 5.12 -8.93 0.71
C LEU A 20 5.99 -8.93 -0.55
N GLY A 21 6.91 -7.97 -0.69
CA GLY A 21 7.83 -7.90 -1.83
C GLY A 21 8.71 -9.13 -1.98
N ALA A 22 9.08 -9.78 -0.86
CA ALA A 22 9.87 -11.01 -0.88
C ALA A 22 9.05 -12.27 -1.21
N ARG A 23 7.76 -12.32 -0.85
CA ARG A 23 6.95 -13.55 -0.93
C ARG A 23 5.94 -13.57 -2.07
N VAL A 24 5.52 -12.42 -2.59
CA VAL A 24 4.43 -12.34 -3.58
C VAL A 24 4.98 -11.94 -4.94
N ARG A 25 5.22 -12.95 -5.80
CA ARG A 25 5.80 -12.77 -7.15
C ARG A 25 4.93 -11.96 -8.12
N GLN A 26 3.64 -11.81 -7.82
CA GLN A 26 2.66 -11.11 -8.67
C GLN A 26 2.53 -9.62 -8.32
N LEU A 27 3.29 -9.10 -7.37
CA LEU A 27 3.28 -7.67 -7.05
C LEU A 27 4.15 -6.90 -8.03
N ALA A 28 3.59 -5.82 -8.60
CA ALA A 28 4.36 -4.82 -9.32
C ALA A 28 5.12 -3.89 -8.34
N GLY A 29 4.66 -3.79 -7.10
CA GLY A 29 5.41 -3.12 -6.05
C GLY A 29 4.62 -2.92 -4.76
N VAL A 30 5.35 -2.55 -3.71
CA VAL A 30 4.77 -2.14 -2.42
C VAL A 30 5.36 -0.80 -2.02
N ILE A 31 4.51 0.09 -1.52
CA ILE A 31 4.90 1.37 -0.92
C ILE A 31 4.43 1.34 0.54
N GLY A 32 5.36 1.58 1.47
CA GLY A 32 5.02 1.82 2.87
C GLY A 32 4.68 3.28 3.11
N CYS A 33 3.73 3.56 3.99
CA CYS A 33 3.30 4.90 4.37
C CYS A 33 3.19 4.99 5.89
N ASP A 34 3.79 5.99 6.50
CA ASP A 34 3.63 6.26 7.94
C ASP A 34 3.73 7.76 8.21
N ARG A 35 3.07 8.25 9.26
CA ARG A 35 3.21 9.65 9.69
C ARG A 35 4.51 9.87 10.49
N SER A 36 5.06 8.81 11.07
CA SER A 36 6.26 8.87 11.90
C SER A 36 7.53 8.90 11.06
N ALA A 37 8.14 10.10 10.96
CA ALA A 37 9.42 10.27 10.28
C ALA A 37 10.52 9.37 10.87
N GLY A 38 10.54 9.17 12.20
CA GLY A 38 11.52 8.31 12.87
C GLY A 38 11.42 6.83 12.43
N MET A 39 10.20 6.31 12.32
CA MET A 39 9.96 4.96 11.82
C MET A 39 10.40 4.79 10.36
N LEU A 40 10.14 5.80 9.51
CA LEU A 40 10.54 5.77 8.12
C LEU A 40 12.06 5.91 7.94
N SER A 41 12.72 6.70 8.76
CA SER A 41 14.19 6.77 8.79
C SER A 41 14.79 5.40 9.13
N LEU A 42 14.26 4.73 10.15
CA LEU A 42 14.69 3.37 10.49
C LEU A 42 14.37 2.37 9.37
N SER A 43 13.23 2.49 8.72
CA SER A 43 12.88 1.68 7.54
C SER A 43 13.90 1.85 6.42
N ARG A 44 14.26 3.09 6.06
CA ARG A 44 15.24 3.35 4.99
C ARG A 44 16.62 2.81 5.34
N ALA A 45 17.05 2.97 6.60
CA ALA A 45 18.34 2.49 7.07
C ALA A 45 18.44 0.96 7.05
N THR A 46 17.37 0.25 7.44
CA THR A 46 17.39 -1.21 7.61
C THR A 46 16.85 -1.97 6.39
N ARG A 47 16.12 -1.29 5.50
CA ARG A 47 15.46 -1.87 4.32
C ARG A 47 15.56 -0.92 3.11
N PRO A 48 16.77 -0.63 2.59
CA PRO A 48 16.97 0.33 1.51
C PRO A 48 16.13 0.14 0.24
N PRO A 49 15.85 -1.09 -0.25
CA PRO A 49 15.03 -1.26 -1.45
C PRO A 49 13.55 -0.97 -1.23
N LEU A 50 13.10 -0.74 0.03
CA LEU A 50 11.71 -0.44 0.32
C LEU A 50 11.39 1.05 0.09
N ARG A 51 10.45 1.30 -0.82
CA ARG A 51 9.87 2.64 -1.03
C ARG A 51 8.96 3.00 0.15
N VAL A 52 9.22 4.15 0.76
CA VAL A 52 8.40 4.67 1.87
C VAL A 52 8.01 6.13 1.67
N LEU A 53 6.79 6.46 2.08
CA LEU A 53 6.17 7.79 2.01
C LEU A 53 5.80 8.29 3.42
N ALA A 54 6.14 9.53 3.72
CA ALA A 54 5.63 10.21 4.92
C ALA A 54 4.28 10.87 4.60
N ALA A 55 3.19 10.36 5.16
CA ALA A 55 1.87 10.96 5.01
C ALA A 55 0.90 10.47 6.09
N GLU A 56 -0.14 11.27 6.36
CA GLU A 56 -1.28 10.82 7.14
C GLU A 56 -2.23 9.99 6.27
N ALA A 57 -2.87 8.98 6.87
CA ALA A 57 -3.79 8.08 6.19
C ALA A 57 -4.99 8.80 5.53
N THR A 58 -5.36 9.94 6.10
CA THR A 58 -6.46 10.83 5.69
C THR A 58 -6.05 11.85 4.63
N ALA A 59 -4.75 12.06 4.39
CA ALA A 59 -4.22 13.09 3.51
C ALA A 59 -3.13 12.53 2.58
N LEU A 60 -3.46 11.46 1.86
CA LEU A 60 -2.53 10.81 0.95
C LEU A 60 -2.36 11.62 -0.36
N PRO A 61 -1.12 11.83 -0.85
CA PRO A 61 -0.83 12.57 -2.08
C PRO A 61 -1.05 11.72 -3.34
N PHE A 62 -2.07 10.86 -3.33
CA PHE A 62 -2.38 9.94 -4.43
C PHE A 62 -3.75 10.27 -5.00
N ARG A 63 -3.87 10.23 -6.34
CA ARG A 63 -5.18 10.25 -6.98
C ARG A 63 -5.98 9.02 -6.54
N HIS A 64 -7.30 9.13 -6.58
CA HIS A 64 -8.19 8.01 -6.33
C HIS A 64 -7.85 6.82 -7.25
N SER A 65 -8.01 5.58 -6.75
CA SER A 65 -7.83 4.33 -7.51
C SER A 65 -6.41 4.01 -8.04
N ILE A 66 -5.35 4.53 -7.40
CA ILE A 66 -3.95 4.20 -7.76
C ILE A 66 -3.48 2.84 -7.22
N PHE A 67 -4.02 2.36 -6.10
CA PHE A 67 -3.59 1.12 -5.45
C PHE A 67 -4.65 0.03 -5.56
N ASP A 68 -4.20 -1.18 -5.87
CA ASP A 68 -5.05 -2.36 -5.91
C ASP A 68 -5.39 -2.84 -4.49
N VAL A 69 -4.49 -2.61 -3.53
CA VAL A 69 -4.65 -3.06 -2.13
C VAL A 69 -4.13 -2.02 -1.14
N ARG A 70 -4.87 -1.82 -0.04
CA ARG A 70 -4.49 -0.95 1.09
C ARG A 70 -4.41 -1.78 2.37
N ILE A 71 -3.27 -1.71 3.06
CA ILE A 71 -3.03 -2.38 4.34
C ILE A 71 -2.94 -1.32 5.43
N ALA A 72 -3.49 -1.56 6.63
CA ALA A 72 -3.35 -0.65 7.77
C ALA A 72 -2.80 -1.42 8.99
N GLY A 73 -1.57 -1.10 9.41
CA GLY A 73 -0.86 -1.78 10.49
C GLY A 73 -0.95 -1.07 11.84
N THR A 74 -1.32 -1.80 12.90
CA THR A 74 -1.20 -1.51 14.35
C THR A 74 -2.14 -0.56 15.09
N LEU A 75 -3.16 0.07 14.48
CA LEU A 75 -4.26 0.68 15.27
C LEU A 75 -5.63 0.00 15.10
N VAL A 76 -5.89 -0.65 13.97
CA VAL A 76 -7.10 -1.48 13.76
C VAL A 76 -6.73 -2.59 12.79
N ARG A 77 -6.87 -3.85 13.19
CA ARG A 77 -6.63 -5.02 12.33
C ARG A 77 -7.79 -5.12 11.32
N ARG A 78 -7.70 -4.40 10.19
CA ARG A 78 -8.64 -4.51 9.06
C ARG A 78 -7.85 -4.75 7.78
N PHE A 79 -8.02 -5.92 7.20
CA PHE A 79 -7.51 -6.27 5.88
C PHE A 79 -8.57 -5.90 4.86
N VAL A 80 -8.26 -4.99 3.92
CA VAL A 80 -9.14 -4.73 2.77
C VAL A 80 -8.38 -5.14 1.52
N VAL A 81 -8.70 -6.33 1.02
CA VAL A 81 -8.30 -6.80 -0.30
C VAL A 81 -9.44 -6.41 -1.25
N LEU A 82 -9.20 -5.46 -2.15
CA LEU A 82 -10.15 -5.18 -3.23
C LEU A 82 -9.70 -5.96 -4.47
N PRO A 83 -10.46 -6.94 -4.97
CA PRO A 83 -10.24 -7.44 -6.31
C PRO A 83 -10.63 -6.36 -7.32
N HIS A 84 -9.89 -6.30 -8.44
CA HIS A 84 -10.15 -5.36 -9.52
C HIS A 84 -11.57 -5.58 -10.08
N GLY A 85 -12.40 -4.55 -10.00
CA GLY A 85 -13.62 -4.46 -10.79
C GLY A 85 -13.24 -4.33 -12.26
N ARG A 86 -13.66 -5.29 -13.09
CA ARG A 86 -13.85 -5.02 -14.52
C ARG A 86 -14.64 -3.72 -14.66
N ARG A 87 -14.31 -2.89 -15.66
CA ARG A 87 -15.12 -1.73 -16.05
C ARG A 87 -16.60 -2.15 -16.03
N GLN A 88 -17.39 -1.59 -15.12
CA GLN A 88 -18.83 -1.66 -15.26
C GLN A 88 -19.16 -0.84 -16.52
N GLY A 89 -19.67 -1.52 -17.54
CA GLY A 89 -20.27 -0.86 -18.69
C GLY A 89 -21.41 0.06 -18.26
N PRO A 90 -21.82 1.01 -19.10
CA PRO A 90 -22.81 2.00 -18.72
C PRO A 90 -24.11 1.33 -18.28
N ILE A 91 -24.63 1.76 -17.14
CA ILE A 91 -25.95 1.36 -16.62
C ILE A 91 -27.00 1.80 -17.66
N ARG A 92 -27.54 0.84 -18.42
CA ARG A 92 -28.76 1.08 -19.19
C ARG A 92 -29.91 1.16 -18.20
N ARG A 93 -30.47 2.37 -18.04
CA ARG A 93 -31.77 2.54 -17.38
C ARG A 93 -32.84 1.93 -18.29
N LYS A 94 -33.67 1.04 -17.74
CA LYS A 94 -35.00 0.73 -18.29
C LYS A 94 -35.98 1.72 -17.67
#